data_AF-A0A259FI57-F1
#
_entry.id   AF-A0A259FI57-F1
#
_cell.length_a   1.000
_cell.length_b   1.000
_cell.length_c   1.000
_cell.angle_alpha   90.00
_cell.angle_beta   90.00
_cell.angle_gamma   90.00
#
_symmetry.space_group_name_H-M   'P 1'
#
loop_
_entity.id
_entity.type
_entity.pdbx_description
1 polymer ?
#
loop_
_entity_poly.entity_id
_entity_poly.type
_entity_poly.pdbx_seq_one_letter_code
_entity_poly.pdbx_strand_id
1 'polypeptide(L)'
;MYSCQPVIEVIRGRDRLFVCDDDVLLKLCGDQDPPSITQLVNALSQIWPNTQIKQIHGQVLKGTKLKNMWKDLLLIYTMALNPHIELWRAGAMAMLVDRFIGRLDPLAAKHKSGDDHMRRHMTLMVMRHKESALNISEQAALGGFPQQELGKSFQTHFNFEDENFASRLFSLGNHEFDCARDRVSQLTGLAC
;
A
#
# COMPACT_ATOMS: atom_id res chain seq x y z
N MET A 1 -47.15 1.68 -11.52
CA MET A 1 -46.34 1.87 -10.31
C MET A 1 -45.21 2.81 -10.66
N TYR A 2 -45.18 4.01 -10.06
CA TYR A 2 -44.13 4.99 -10.30
C TYR A 2 -42.86 4.50 -9.59
N SER A 3 -41.83 4.14 -10.37
CA SER A 3 -40.49 3.85 -9.86
C SER A 3 -39.91 5.17 -9.33
N CYS A 4 -40.01 5.39 -8.03
CA CYS A 4 -39.37 6.53 -7.37
C CYS A 4 -37.86 6.27 -7.39
N GLN A 5 -37.08 7.12 -8.07
CA GLN A 5 -35.63 6.95 -8.10
C GLN A 5 -35.05 7.07 -6.67
N PRO A 6 -34.06 6.23 -6.30
CA PRO A 6 -33.34 6.36 -5.04
C PRO A 6 -32.82 7.79 -4.85
N VAL A 7 -33.30 8.47 -3.81
CA VAL A 7 -32.83 9.82 -3.45
C VAL A 7 -31.63 9.66 -2.52
N ILE A 8 -30.44 10.00 -3.02
CA ILE A 8 -29.23 10.11 -2.20
C ILE A 8 -29.15 11.55 -1.73
N GLU A 9 -29.26 11.76 -0.41
CA GLU A 9 -29.08 13.08 0.20
C GLU A 9 -27.65 13.20 0.72
N VAL A 10 -26.94 14.23 0.27
CA VAL A 10 -25.59 14.57 0.71
C VAL A 10 -25.69 15.55 1.87
N ILE A 11 -25.08 15.20 3.00
CA ILE A 11 -25.09 16.03 4.21
C ILE A 11 -23.64 16.33 4.62
N ARG A 12 -23.35 17.57 5.01
CA ARG A 12 -22.06 17.96 5.60
C ARG A 12 -22.12 17.79 7.12
N GLY A 13 -21.01 17.39 7.74
CA GLY A 13 -20.95 17.06 9.17
C GLY A 13 -21.44 18.14 10.13
N ARG A 14 -21.41 19.43 9.72
CA ARG A 14 -21.89 20.58 10.51
C ARG A 14 -23.32 20.45 11.03
N ASP A 15 -24.14 19.61 10.39
CA ASP A 15 -25.56 19.45 10.70
C ASP A 15 -25.85 18.28 11.67
N ARG A 16 -24.83 17.57 12.19
CA ARG A 16 -25.00 16.42 13.10
C ARG A 16 -23.96 16.36 14.23
N LEU A 17 -24.44 16.05 15.44
CA LEU A 17 -23.59 15.75 16.60
C LEU A 17 -22.70 14.53 16.30
N PHE A 18 -21.42 14.58 16.67
CA PHE A 18 -20.41 13.51 16.55
C PHE A 18 -19.84 13.24 15.14
N VAL A 19 -19.89 14.21 14.25
CA VAL A 19 -19.33 14.11 12.89
C VAL A 19 -18.42 15.32 12.67
N CYS A 20 -17.22 15.12 12.11
CA CYS A 20 -16.30 16.24 11.85
C CYS A 20 -16.88 17.15 10.77
N ASP A 21 -16.59 18.46 10.84
CA ASP A 21 -17.14 19.44 9.90
C ASP A 21 -16.80 19.17 8.43
N ASP A 22 -15.71 18.44 8.19
CA ASP A 22 -15.21 18.03 6.88
C ASP A 22 -15.74 16.66 6.41
N ASP A 23 -16.48 15.94 7.26
CA ASP A 23 -17.04 14.65 6.90
C ASP A 23 -18.26 14.83 5.99
N VAL A 24 -18.40 13.87 5.07
CA VAL A 24 -19.46 13.81 4.07
C VAL A 24 -20.28 12.56 4.32
N LEU A 25 -21.58 12.75 4.57
CA LEU A 25 -22.51 11.66 4.83
C LEU A 25 -23.43 11.46 3.63
N LEU A 26 -23.57 10.21 3.20
CA LEU A 26 -24.60 9.79 2.25
C LEU A 26 -25.76 9.22 3.07
N LYS A 27 -26.89 9.92 3.07
CA LYS A 27 -28.12 9.42 3.69
C LYS A 27 -28.90 8.62 2.65
N LEU A 28 -29.10 7.35 2.97
CA LEU A 28 -29.93 6.42 2.20
C LEU A 28 -31.29 6.29 2.87
N CYS A 29 -32.36 6.32 2.08
CA CYS A 29 -33.71 6.10 2.61
C CYS A 29 -33.99 4.60 2.70
N GLY A 30 -34.33 4.10 3.90
CA GLY A 30 -34.51 2.65 4.14
C GLY A 30 -35.70 2.02 3.40
N ASP A 31 -36.68 2.83 2.98
CA ASP A 31 -37.89 2.38 2.30
C ASP A 31 -37.75 2.33 0.76
N GLN A 32 -36.54 2.56 0.24
CA GLN A 32 -36.25 2.61 -1.20
C GLN A 32 -35.28 1.51 -1.61
N ASP A 33 -35.35 1.16 -2.90
CA ASP A 33 -34.38 0.24 -3.49
C ASP A 33 -32.94 0.80 -3.32
N PRO A 34 -31.95 -0.09 -3.10
CA PRO A 34 -30.56 0.33 -2.99
C PRO A 34 -30.13 1.14 -4.21
N PRO A 35 -29.38 2.25 -4.03
CA PRO A 35 -28.92 3.04 -5.15
C PRO A 35 -27.97 2.24 -6.04
N SER A 36 -28.10 2.43 -7.35
CA SER A 36 -27.13 1.92 -8.32
C SER A 36 -25.77 2.61 -8.17
N ILE A 37 -24.71 1.95 -8.62
CA ILE A 37 -23.34 2.50 -8.64
C ILE A 37 -23.30 3.88 -9.33
N THR A 38 -24.05 4.04 -10.44
CA THR A 38 -24.12 5.29 -11.18
C THR A 38 -24.72 6.43 -10.35
N GLN A 39 -25.74 6.14 -9.54
CA GLN A 39 -26.35 7.14 -8.66
C GLN A 39 -25.41 7.58 -7.55
N LEU A 40 -24.66 6.64 -6.96
CA LEU A 40 -23.63 6.94 -5.95
C LEU A 40 -22.52 7.84 -6.53
N VAL A 41 -22.02 7.52 -7.72
CA VAL A 41 -20.99 8.32 -8.40
C VAL A 41 -21.49 9.74 -8.67
N ASN A 42 -22.73 9.87 -9.15
CA ASN A 42 -23.32 11.19 -9.41
C ASN A 42 -23.49 12.01 -8.12
N ALA A 43 -23.91 11.40 -7.01
CA ALA A 43 -24.04 12.10 -5.74
C ALA A 43 -22.68 12.59 -5.21
N LEU A 44 -21.65 11.75 -5.27
CA LEU A 44 -20.29 12.11 -4.85
C LEU A 44 -19.68 13.23 -5.70
N SER A 45 -20.00 13.27 -7.01
CA SER A 45 -19.53 14.32 -7.92
C SER A 45 -20.01 15.73 -7.55
N GLN A 46 -21.14 15.86 -6.83
CA GLN A 46 -21.67 17.14 -6.39
C GLN A 46 -20.87 17.76 -5.23
N ILE A 47 -20.25 16.92 -4.39
CA ILE A 47 -19.42 17.34 -3.25
C ILE A 47 -18.01 17.68 -3.71
N TRP A 48 -17.51 16.89 -4.66
CA TRP A 48 -16.17 16.99 -5.20
C TRP A 48 -16.21 17.35 -6.69
N PRO A 49 -16.60 18.60 -7.05
CA PRO A 49 -16.75 19.02 -8.44
C PRO A 49 -15.42 18.97 -9.23
N ASN A 50 -14.28 19.07 -8.55
CA ASN A 50 -12.95 18.92 -9.14
C ASN A 50 -12.41 17.49 -9.12
N THR A 51 -13.04 16.60 -8.35
CA THR A 51 -12.94 15.17 -8.59
C THR A 51 -13.93 14.85 -9.69
N GLN A 52 -13.68 15.40 -10.88
CA GLN A 52 -13.82 14.53 -12.03
C GLN A 52 -13.07 13.28 -11.60
N ILE A 53 -13.79 12.18 -11.41
CA ILE A 53 -13.22 10.85 -11.31
C ILE A 53 -12.61 10.60 -12.70
N LYS A 54 -11.56 11.37 -13.04
CA LYS A 54 -10.69 11.22 -14.18
C LYS A 54 -10.02 9.92 -13.89
N GLN A 55 -10.64 8.85 -14.38
CA GLN A 55 -10.00 7.56 -14.53
C GLN A 55 -9.40 7.03 -13.22
N ILE A 56 -10.21 6.71 -12.20
CA ILE A 56 -9.78 5.67 -11.23
C ILE A 56 -9.29 4.43 -12.02
N HIS A 57 -9.88 4.17 -13.19
CA HIS A 57 -9.47 3.12 -14.11
C HIS A 57 -8.09 3.24 -14.78
N GLY A 58 -7.50 4.44 -14.88
CA GLY A 58 -6.23 4.66 -15.60
C GLY A 58 -4.97 4.44 -14.73
N GLN A 59 -5.12 4.55 -13.42
CA GLN A 59 -4.02 4.53 -12.45
C GLN A 59 -4.14 3.45 -11.36
N VAL A 60 -5.18 2.61 -11.37
CA VAL A 60 -5.18 1.41 -10.50
C VAL A 60 -3.99 0.54 -10.87
N LEU A 61 -3.04 0.40 -9.96
CA LEU A 61 -1.94 -0.55 -10.10
C LEU A 61 -2.55 -1.94 -10.32
N LYS A 62 -2.20 -2.58 -11.44
CA LYS A 62 -2.66 -3.92 -11.79
C LYS A 62 -1.49 -4.85 -12.08
N GLY A 63 -1.74 -6.15 -11.95
CA GLY A 63 -0.79 -7.21 -12.29
C GLY A 63 0.56 -7.02 -11.59
N THR A 64 1.63 -7.04 -12.37
CA THR A 64 3.01 -6.96 -11.87
C THR A 64 3.31 -5.69 -11.08
N LYS A 65 2.71 -4.54 -11.45
CA LYS A 65 2.95 -3.28 -10.74
C LYS A 65 2.39 -3.31 -9.32
N LEU A 66 1.17 -3.82 -9.17
CA LEU A 66 0.54 -4.00 -7.86
C LEU A 66 1.32 -4.99 -7.00
N LYS A 67 1.73 -6.12 -7.60
CA LYS A 67 2.54 -7.13 -6.91
C LYS A 67 3.87 -6.55 -6.42
N ASN A 68 4.57 -5.79 -7.25
CA ASN A 68 5.85 -5.19 -6.87
C ASN A 68 5.70 -4.14 -5.77
N MET A 69 4.64 -3.32 -5.81
CA MET A 69 4.34 -2.38 -4.73
C MET A 69 4.15 -3.10 -3.38
N TRP A 70 3.40 -4.21 -3.36
CA TRP A 70 3.21 -4.98 -2.12
C TRP A 70 4.52 -5.58 -1.60
N LYS A 71 5.40 -6.04 -2.49
CA LYS A 71 6.74 -6.52 -2.12
C LYS A 71 7.62 -5.40 -1.58
N ASP A 72 7.54 -4.22 -2.16
CA ASP A 72 8.25 -3.01 -1.74
C ASP A 72 7.83 -2.60 -0.32
N LEU A 73 6.52 -2.58 -0.04
CA LEU A 73 5.98 -2.32 1.29
C LEU A 73 6.43 -3.38 2.30
N LEU A 74 6.27 -4.66 1.96
CA LEU A 74 6.69 -5.77 2.82
C LEU A 74 8.19 -5.71 3.12
N LEU A 75 9.02 -5.31 2.16
CA LEU A 75 10.46 -5.12 2.34
C LEU A 75 10.77 -4.04 3.38
N ILE A 76 10.13 -2.87 3.30
CA ILE A 76 10.33 -1.78 4.27
C ILE A 76 9.98 -2.25 5.68
N TYR A 77 8.79 -2.85 5.87
CA TYR A 77 8.39 -3.34 7.19
C TYR A 77 9.32 -4.44 7.70
N THR A 78 9.74 -5.36 6.83
CA THR A 78 10.67 -6.44 7.20
C THR A 78 12.00 -5.88 7.70
N MET A 79 12.55 -4.89 6.99
CA MET A 79 13.81 -4.24 7.36
C MET A 79 13.67 -3.44 8.66
N ALA A 80 12.54 -2.76 8.85
CA ALA A 80 12.27 -1.98 10.06
C ALA A 80 12.05 -2.87 11.29
N LEU A 81 11.39 -4.04 11.16
CA LEU A 81 11.21 -5.01 12.24
C LEU A 81 12.51 -5.73 12.59
N ASN A 82 13.45 -5.83 11.64
CA ASN A 82 14.66 -6.62 11.76
C ASN A 82 15.89 -5.80 11.34
N PRO A 83 16.25 -4.71 12.03
CA PRO A 83 17.29 -3.78 11.57
C PRO A 83 18.69 -4.41 11.42
N HIS A 84 18.94 -5.52 12.10
CA HIS A 84 20.24 -6.19 12.12
C HIS A 84 20.36 -7.39 11.16
N ILE A 85 19.32 -7.73 10.40
CA ILE A 85 19.40 -8.86 9.47
C ILE A 85 20.12 -8.47 8.19
N GLU A 86 20.76 -9.45 7.57
CA GLU A 86 21.42 -9.27 6.28
C GLU A 86 20.39 -8.90 5.21
N LEU A 87 20.70 -7.94 4.33
CA LEU A 87 19.77 -7.43 3.31
C LEU A 87 19.16 -8.55 2.45
N TRP A 88 19.95 -9.56 2.08
CA TRP A 88 19.44 -10.68 1.30
C TRP A 88 18.35 -11.49 2.02
N ARG A 89 18.39 -11.56 3.37
CA ARG A 89 17.35 -12.21 4.17
C ARG A 89 16.07 -11.39 4.15
N ALA A 90 16.18 -10.07 4.33
CA ALA A 90 15.04 -9.16 4.22
C ALA A 90 14.36 -9.28 2.85
N GLY A 91 15.15 -9.31 1.77
CA GLY A 91 14.62 -9.48 0.41
C GLY A 91 13.97 -10.85 0.17
N ALA A 92 14.50 -11.92 0.77
CA ALA A 92 13.91 -13.25 0.69
C ALA A 92 12.59 -13.35 1.48
N MET A 93 12.53 -12.78 2.69
CA MET A 93 11.30 -12.67 3.49
C MET A 93 10.22 -11.85 2.77
N ALA A 94 10.63 -10.77 2.06
CA ALA A 94 9.72 -9.96 1.26
C ALA A 94 9.36 -10.58 -0.11
N MET A 95 9.84 -11.80 -0.41
CA MET A 95 9.61 -12.50 -1.68
C MET A 95 9.97 -11.64 -2.91
N LEU A 96 11.02 -10.82 -2.82
CA LEU A 96 11.30 -9.77 -3.79
C LEU A 96 11.53 -10.31 -5.21
N VAL A 97 12.19 -11.47 -5.32
CA VAL A 97 12.51 -12.13 -6.59
C VAL A 97 11.73 -13.43 -6.72
N ASP A 98 10.76 -13.47 -7.65
CA ASP A 98 9.85 -14.63 -7.85
C ASP A 98 10.59 -15.96 -8.00
N ARG A 99 11.63 -16.01 -8.83
CA ARG A 99 12.39 -17.25 -9.11
C ARG A 99 13.22 -17.77 -7.92
N PHE A 100 13.35 -16.99 -6.84
CA PHE A 100 14.09 -17.37 -5.63
C PHE A 100 13.16 -17.81 -4.50
N ILE A 101 11.84 -17.61 -4.65
CA ILE A 101 10.83 -18.06 -3.71
C ILE A 101 10.92 -19.59 -3.54
N GLY A 102 11.00 -20.05 -2.29
CA GLY A 102 11.16 -21.45 -1.92
C GLY A 102 12.55 -22.06 -2.19
N ARG A 103 13.46 -21.32 -2.85
CA ARG A 103 14.83 -21.79 -3.17
C ARG A 103 15.88 -21.14 -2.27
N LEU A 104 15.71 -19.85 -1.99
CA LEU A 104 16.55 -19.11 -1.05
C LEU A 104 15.83 -18.99 0.30
N ASP A 105 16.24 -19.81 1.25
CA ASP A 105 15.68 -19.79 2.61
C ASP A 105 16.25 -18.61 3.42
N PRO A 106 15.41 -17.65 3.87
CA PRO A 106 15.84 -16.50 4.65
C PRO A 106 16.31 -16.86 6.07
N LEU A 107 16.02 -18.07 6.56
CA LEU A 107 16.40 -18.56 7.90
C LEU A 107 17.60 -19.51 7.85
N ALA A 108 18.10 -19.85 6.66
CA ALA A 108 19.23 -20.75 6.49
C ALA A 108 20.50 -20.24 7.19
N ALA A 109 21.33 -21.17 7.67
CA ALA A 109 22.64 -20.84 8.23
C ALA A 109 23.52 -20.11 7.19
N LYS A 110 24.27 -19.10 7.65
CA LYS A 110 25.10 -18.24 6.79
C LYS A 110 26.09 -19.03 5.93
N HIS A 111 26.62 -20.12 6.46
CA HIS A 111 27.62 -20.96 5.79
C HIS A 111 27.02 -22.05 4.88
N LYS A 112 25.69 -22.07 4.68
CA LYS A 112 25.09 -22.97 3.68
C LYS A 112 25.69 -22.63 2.31
N SER A 113 26.44 -23.57 1.76
CA SER A 113 27.11 -23.46 0.47
C SER A 113 26.11 -23.56 -0.68
N GLY A 114 26.45 -22.94 -1.83
CA GLY A 114 25.68 -23.07 -3.07
C GLY A 114 24.72 -21.91 -3.38
N ASP A 115 24.38 -21.07 -2.40
CA ASP A 115 23.39 -19.98 -2.58
C ASP A 115 24.02 -18.58 -2.74
N ASP A 116 25.35 -18.47 -2.78
CA ASP A 116 26.06 -17.17 -2.74
C ASP A 116 25.66 -16.22 -3.87
N HIS A 117 25.50 -16.76 -5.08
CA HIS A 117 25.01 -15.98 -6.22
C HIS A 117 23.59 -15.45 -5.97
N MET A 118 22.70 -16.26 -5.39
CA MET A 118 21.32 -15.86 -5.10
C MET A 118 21.28 -14.80 -4.00
N ARG A 119 22.09 -14.95 -2.94
CA ARG A 119 22.23 -13.96 -1.86
C ARG A 119 22.73 -12.63 -2.41
N ARG A 120 23.79 -12.64 -3.22
CA ARG A 120 24.33 -11.42 -3.84
C ARG A 120 23.30 -10.74 -4.74
N HIS A 121 22.60 -11.51 -5.58
CA HIS A 121 21.54 -10.97 -6.44
C HIS A 121 20.40 -10.37 -5.61
N MET A 122 19.97 -11.05 -4.54
CA MET A 122 18.92 -10.57 -3.66
C MET A 122 19.31 -9.27 -2.97
N THR A 123 20.53 -9.15 -2.45
CA THR A 123 21.06 -7.90 -1.88
C THR A 123 20.97 -6.75 -2.89
N LEU A 124 21.35 -6.98 -4.14
CA LEU A 124 21.24 -5.96 -5.19
C LEU A 124 19.79 -5.56 -5.46
N MET A 125 18.86 -6.51 -5.44
CA MET A 125 17.43 -6.20 -5.61
C MET A 125 16.89 -5.39 -4.44
N VAL A 126 17.25 -5.73 -3.20
CA VAL A 126 16.85 -4.95 -2.02
C VAL A 126 17.35 -3.51 -2.11
N MET A 127 18.59 -3.30 -2.55
CA MET A 127 19.14 -1.96 -2.72
C MET A 127 18.41 -1.13 -3.80
N ARG A 128 17.88 -1.77 -4.85
CA ARG A 128 17.06 -1.09 -5.89
C ARG A 128 15.65 -0.80 -5.41
N HIS A 129 15.04 -1.77 -4.74
CA HIS A 129 13.65 -1.70 -4.33
C HIS A 129 13.44 -0.82 -3.10
N LYS A 130 14.40 -0.73 -2.17
CA LYS A 130 14.26 0.16 -1.00
C LYS A 130 14.05 1.62 -1.39
N GLU A 131 14.69 2.08 -2.46
CA GLU A 131 14.58 3.47 -2.94
C GLU A 131 13.24 3.69 -3.66
N SER A 132 12.81 2.72 -4.46
CA SER A 132 11.47 2.70 -5.08
C SER A 132 10.36 2.71 -4.02
N ALA A 133 10.47 1.84 -3.03
CA ALA A 133 9.53 1.70 -1.92
C ALA A 133 9.43 2.99 -1.10
N LEU A 134 10.57 3.64 -0.85
CA LEU A 134 10.64 4.94 -0.18
C LEU A 134 9.87 6.00 -0.96
N ASN A 135 10.16 6.14 -2.26
CA ASN A 135 9.50 7.13 -3.11
C ASN A 135 7.98 6.90 -3.17
N ILE A 136 7.54 5.65 -3.32
CA ILE A 136 6.10 5.32 -3.34
C ILE A 136 5.42 5.69 -2.01
N SER A 137 6.07 5.40 -0.89
CA SER A 137 5.53 5.69 0.44
C SER A 137 5.42 7.19 0.70
N GLU A 138 6.42 7.97 0.27
CA GLU A 138 6.42 9.43 0.37
C GLU A 138 5.34 10.06 -0.51
N GLN A 139 5.24 9.65 -1.78
CA GLN A 139 4.18 10.12 -2.66
C GLN A 139 2.78 9.77 -2.12
N ALA A 140 2.63 8.61 -1.48
CA ALA A 140 1.37 8.25 -0.81
C ALA A 140 1.07 9.16 0.38
N ALA A 141 2.05 9.44 1.25
CA ALA A 141 1.88 10.35 2.38
C ALA A 141 1.54 11.78 1.96
N LEU A 142 2.06 12.23 0.81
CA LEU A 142 1.78 13.54 0.22
C LEU A 142 0.46 13.58 -0.59
N GLY A 143 -0.28 12.47 -0.68
CA GLY A 143 -1.53 12.37 -1.46
C GLY A 143 -1.33 12.33 -2.98
N GLY A 144 -0.10 12.14 -3.46
CA GLY A 144 0.30 12.09 -4.87
C GLY A 144 0.37 10.68 -5.48
N PHE A 145 -0.12 9.65 -4.79
CA PHE A 145 -0.12 8.28 -5.29
C PHE A 145 -1.10 8.11 -6.47
N PRO A 146 -0.78 7.33 -7.54
CA PRO A 146 0.41 6.49 -7.75
C PRO A 146 1.40 7.11 -8.74
N GLN A 147 2.04 8.22 -8.37
CA GLN A 147 3.07 8.81 -9.22
C GLN A 147 4.43 8.15 -8.98
N GLN A 148 5.04 7.62 -10.04
CA GLN A 148 6.31 6.89 -9.98
C GLN A 148 7.51 7.76 -10.37
N GLU A 149 7.27 8.94 -10.92
CA GLU A 149 8.34 9.86 -11.31
C GLU A 149 9.07 10.35 -10.05
N LEU A 150 10.41 10.33 -10.09
CA LEU A 150 11.20 11.01 -9.08
C LEU A 150 10.82 12.50 -9.15
N GLY A 151 10.01 12.96 -8.21
CA GLY A 151 9.88 14.38 -7.94
C GLY A 151 11.28 14.96 -7.69
N LYS A 152 11.51 16.21 -8.12
CA LYS A 152 12.78 16.91 -7.85
C LYS A 152 13.11 16.73 -6.37
N SER A 153 14.22 16.05 -6.11
CA SER A 153 14.59 15.55 -4.79
C SER A 153 14.62 16.68 -3.78
N PHE A 154 13.61 16.75 -2.91
CA PHE A 154 13.91 17.12 -1.54
C PHE A 154 14.53 15.85 -0.96
N GLN A 155 15.86 15.84 -0.82
CA GLN A 155 16.57 14.74 -0.21
C GLN A 155 16.17 14.70 1.27
N THR A 156 15.03 14.09 1.57
CA THR A 156 14.60 13.75 2.93
C THR A 156 15.46 12.56 3.34
N HIS A 157 16.60 12.89 3.94
CA HIS A 157 17.45 11.94 4.64
C HIS A 157 16.62 11.25 5.72
N PHE A 158 16.07 10.08 5.42
CA PHE A 158 15.67 9.17 6.48
C PHE A 158 16.96 8.72 7.17
N ASN A 159 17.10 9.12 8.43
CA ASN A 159 18.17 8.60 9.26
C ASN A 159 17.84 7.14 9.59
N PHE A 160 18.37 6.19 8.82
CA PHE A 160 18.21 4.77 9.14
C PHE A 160 18.99 4.35 10.40
N GLU A 161 19.77 5.26 11.00
CA GLU A 161 20.34 5.13 12.34
C GLU A 161 19.41 5.70 13.43
N ASP A 162 18.21 6.19 13.08
CA ASP A 162 17.20 6.61 14.05
C ASP A 162 16.62 5.39 14.78
N GLU A 163 17.05 5.21 16.03
CA GLU A 163 16.58 4.15 16.91
C GLU A 163 15.05 4.18 17.14
N ASN A 164 14.42 5.34 16.95
CA ASN A 164 12.98 5.52 17.12
C ASN A 164 12.20 5.44 15.79
N PHE A 165 12.85 5.24 14.65
CA PHE A 165 12.18 5.07 13.36
C PHE A 165 11.18 3.91 13.39
N ALA A 166 11.62 2.77 13.93
CA ALA A 166 10.77 1.61 14.18
C ALA A 166 9.55 1.99 15.03
N SER A 167 9.73 2.66 16.17
CA SER A 167 8.61 3.02 17.05
C SER A 167 7.53 3.88 16.37
N ARG A 168 7.93 4.79 15.47
CA ARG A 168 7.00 5.65 14.73
C ARG A 168 6.28 4.90 13.62
N LEU A 169 7.02 4.10 12.85
CA LEU A 169 6.45 3.22 11.82
C LEU A 169 5.51 2.16 12.41
N PHE A 170 5.78 1.68 13.63
CA PHE A 170 5.08 0.54 14.25
C PHE A 170 3.97 0.90 15.24
N SER A 171 3.62 2.17 15.43
CA SER A 171 2.45 2.55 16.25
C SER A 171 1.13 1.91 15.77
N LEU A 172 1.05 1.53 14.48
CA LEU A 172 0.01 0.70 13.86
C LEU A 172 0.59 -0.46 12.99
N GLY A 173 1.91 -0.57 12.88
CA GLY A 173 2.58 -1.25 11.77
C GLY A 173 2.58 -2.79 11.78
N ASN A 174 2.20 -3.45 12.89
CA ASN A 174 2.12 -4.93 12.91
C ASN A 174 0.97 -5.44 12.04
N HIS A 175 -0.20 -4.80 12.13
CA HIS A 175 -1.36 -5.16 11.29
C HIS A 175 -1.09 -4.86 9.81
N GLU A 176 -0.39 -3.76 9.53
CA GLU A 176 0.02 -3.39 8.18
C GLU A 176 1.05 -4.37 7.60
N PHE A 177 2.01 -4.82 8.41
CA PHE A 177 2.96 -5.87 8.05
C PHE A 177 2.25 -7.18 7.73
N ASP A 178 1.33 -7.65 8.59
CA ASP A 178 0.57 -8.87 8.36
C ASP A 178 -0.27 -8.76 7.07
N CYS A 179 -0.93 -7.63 6.86
CA CYS A 179 -1.69 -7.36 5.63
C CYS A 179 -0.79 -7.40 4.38
N ALA A 180 0.38 -6.75 4.43
CA ALA A 180 1.33 -6.75 3.32
C ALA A 180 1.86 -8.16 3.03
N ARG A 181 2.18 -8.93 4.08
CA ARG A 181 2.61 -10.33 3.96
C ARG A 181 1.55 -11.17 3.26
N ASP A 182 0.31 -11.12 3.74
CA ASP A 182 -0.81 -11.90 3.20
C ASP A 182 -1.07 -11.56 1.72
N ARG A 183 -0.97 -10.28 1.37
CA ARG A 183 -1.16 -9.84 -0.02
C ARG A 183 -0.04 -10.27 -0.95
N VAL A 184 1.22 -10.21 -0.51
CA VAL A 184 2.35 -10.74 -1.31
C VAL A 184 2.19 -12.24 -1.50
N SER A 185 1.90 -12.98 -0.42
CA SER A 185 1.65 -14.44 -0.44
C SER A 185 0.60 -14.85 -1.47
N GLN A 186 -0.55 -14.18 -1.48
CA GLN A 186 -1.61 -14.43 -2.46
C GLN A 186 -1.18 -14.12 -3.90
N LEU A 187 -0.38 -13.07 -4.12
CA LEU A 187 0.07 -12.64 -5.44
C LEU A 187 1.27 -13.44 -5.98
N THR A 188 2.01 -14.13 -5.11
CA THR A 188 3.15 -14.99 -5.47
C THR A 188 2.80 -16.48 -5.51
N GLY A 189 1.60 -16.86 -5.07
CA GLY A 189 1.13 -18.25 -5.07
C GLY A 189 1.65 -19.08 -3.88
N LEU A 190 2.16 -18.43 -2.84
CA LEU A 190 2.45 -19.06 -1.55
C LEU A 190 1.29 -18.73 -0.60
N ALA A 191 0.22 -19.52 -0.63
CA ALA A 191 -0.72 -19.51 0.49
C ALA A 191 0.01 -20.09 1.71
N CYS A 192 0.09 -19.33 2.80
CA CYS A 192 0.39 -19.89 4.11
C CYS A 192 -0.79 -20.72 4.59
#